data_AF-A0A661IPH4-F1
#
_entry.id   AF-A0A661IPH4-F1
#
_cell.length_a   1.000
_cell.length_b   1.000
_cell.length_c   1.000
_cell.angle_alpha   90.00
_cell.angle_beta   90.00
_cell.angle_gamma   90.00
#
_symmetry.space_group_name_H-M   'P 1'
#
loop_
_entity.id
_entity.type
_entity.pdbx_description
1 polymer ?
#
loop_
_entity_poly.entity_id
_entity_poly.type
_entity_poly.pdbx_seq_one_letter_code
_entity_poly.pdbx_strand_id
1 'polypeptide(L)'
;MATETFNSEAKILIRSKWSKEIIKFISDNLKIKLVYLGLPSPAAEDILEWIDYINEVIAFQCREYPKPSDPSQDREEIIRLEQKLEGLERQQKIDNFQVYDGYMEEVLTNRKDNMNIEFIQNDVIHIYNLDFCNEIKYPREVLNENGDIVEVHKFDAVKNLLEGQAEIDSSVQRFILFLTINAKFKSDNLSEYIKNRSDQDIQKYLKSINNIRQLDTKEKNIRFLRTYVLESLSEHFANSNFEIDILPTIRYEGISGHKMLHFTVFGTKNNDSEVSINKIKEFLSNKFITIENNDFINLSLDTLNDENNNLTCPVDCFKTTNTYNNLWK
;
A
#
# COMPACT_ATOMS: atom_id res chain seq x y z
N MET A 1 11.86 15.52 -23.02
CA MET A 1 10.65 16.01 -22.32
C MET A 1 10.94 15.91 -20.83
N ALA A 2 10.63 16.95 -20.04
CA ALA A 2 10.89 16.91 -18.61
C ALA A 2 10.10 15.75 -18.00
N THR A 3 10.80 14.83 -17.32
CA THR A 3 10.21 13.77 -16.52
C THR A 3 9.42 14.42 -15.40
N GLU A 4 8.11 14.58 -15.58
CA GLU A 4 7.22 14.99 -14.49
C GLU A 4 7.38 13.95 -13.38
N THR A 5 7.98 14.36 -12.26
CA THR A 5 8.16 13.50 -11.10
C THR A 5 6.78 13.21 -10.53
N PHE A 6 6.45 11.95 -10.20
CA PHE A 6 5.18 11.58 -9.56
C PHE A 6 5.08 12.02 -8.08
N ASN A 7 5.85 13.04 -7.68
CA ASN A 7 6.05 13.49 -6.30
C ASN A 7 5.46 14.88 -6.07
N SER A 8 4.20 14.95 -5.63
CA SER A 8 3.66 16.20 -5.05
C SER A 8 4.34 16.52 -3.72
N GLU A 9 4.28 17.78 -3.30
CA GLU A 9 4.80 18.22 -1.98
C GLU A 9 4.23 17.38 -0.83
N ALA A 10 2.92 17.10 -0.88
CA ALA A 10 2.25 16.24 0.08
C ALA A 10 2.84 14.81 0.11
N LYS A 11 3.13 14.22 -1.05
CA LYS A 11 3.74 12.88 -1.12
C LYS A 11 5.16 12.86 -0.56
N ILE A 12 5.95 13.91 -0.82
CA ILE A 12 7.28 14.09 -0.23
C ILE A 12 7.17 14.17 1.30
N LEU A 13 6.19 14.91 1.82
CA LEU A 13 5.96 15.01 3.26
C LEU A 13 5.55 13.67 3.88
N ILE A 14 4.63 12.93 3.24
CA ILE A 14 4.25 11.58 3.68
C ILE A 14 5.48 10.67 3.73
N ARG A 15 6.26 10.61 2.66
CA ARG A 15 7.47 9.78 2.61
C ARG A 15 8.47 10.11 3.73
N SER A 16 8.75 11.40 3.92
CA SER A 16 9.85 11.87 4.79
C SER A 16 9.46 12.04 6.25
N LYS A 17 8.19 12.34 6.56
CA LYS A 17 7.70 12.64 7.91
C LYS A 17 6.71 11.63 8.45
N TRP A 18 6.09 10.83 7.59
CA TRP A 18 5.17 9.76 8.00
C TRP A 18 5.83 8.38 7.86
N SER A 19 6.07 7.94 6.64
CA SER A 19 6.57 6.60 6.34
C SER A 19 7.96 6.36 6.91
N LYS A 20 8.88 7.31 6.75
CA LYS A 20 10.25 7.20 7.27
C LYS A 20 10.31 7.00 8.78
N GLU A 21 9.48 7.71 9.55
CA GLU A 21 9.47 7.59 11.01
C GLU A 21 9.00 6.20 11.46
N ILE A 22 8.06 5.60 10.73
CA ILE A 22 7.61 4.22 10.97
C ILE A 22 8.70 3.22 10.60
N ILE A 23 9.30 3.37 9.42
CA ILE A 23 10.38 2.51 8.94
C ILE A 23 11.54 2.52 9.94
N LYS A 24 11.96 3.71 10.35
CA LYS A 24 12.98 3.91 11.39
C LYS A 24 12.61 3.17 12.67
N PHE A 25 11.39 3.40 13.17
CA PHE A 25 10.91 2.75 14.38
C PHE A 25 10.97 1.21 14.29
N ILE A 26 10.59 0.62 13.15
CA ILE A 26 10.64 -0.83 12.95
C ILE A 26 12.07 -1.34 12.89
N SER A 27 12.94 -0.66 12.13
CA SER A 27 14.35 -1.01 12.02
C SER A 27 15.05 -0.95 13.39
N ASP A 28 14.81 0.10 14.16
CA ASP A 28 15.35 0.28 15.50
C ASP A 28 14.85 -0.80 16.47
N ASN A 29 13.56 -1.18 16.37
CA ASN A 29 12.96 -2.20 17.25
C ASN A 29 13.46 -3.61 16.92
N LEU A 30 13.56 -3.95 15.63
CA LEU A 30 14.05 -5.25 15.16
C LEU A 30 15.58 -5.34 15.18
N LYS A 31 16.28 -4.20 15.32
CA LYS A 31 17.74 -4.07 15.29
C LYS A 31 18.37 -4.63 14.02
N ILE A 32 17.67 -4.48 12.90
CA ILE A 32 18.11 -4.90 11.57
C ILE A 32 17.77 -3.81 10.57
N LYS A 33 18.51 -3.80 9.46
CA LYS A 33 18.03 -3.15 8.24
C LYS A 33 16.96 -4.04 7.57
N LEU A 34 16.05 -3.41 6.88
CA LEU A 34 14.78 -3.98 6.43
C LEU A 34 14.85 -4.39 4.95
N VAL A 35 14.10 -5.42 4.59
CA VAL A 35 13.87 -5.82 3.19
C VAL A 35 12.69 -5.04 2.63
N TYR A 36 12.93 -4.28 1.57
CA TYR A 36 11.93 -3.50 0.85
C TYR A 36 11.41 -4.27 -0.37
N LEU A 37 10.09 -4.25 -0.56
CA LEU A 37 9.44 -4.67 -1.80
C LEU A 37 8.46 -3.58 -2.24
N GLY A 38 8.54 -3.12 -3.49
CA GLY A 38 7.58 -2.11 -3.93
C GLY A 38 7.68 -1.64 -5.37
N LEU A 39 7.04 -0.49 -5.61
CA LEU A 39 6.91 0.15 -6.92
C LEU A 39 7.67 1.49 -6.96
N PRO A 40 9.01 1.49 -6.75
CA PRO A 40 9.76 2.74 -6.77
C PRO A 40 9.71 3.35 -8.17
N SER A 41 9.76 4.69 -8.26
CA SER A 41 9.99 5.33 -9.54
C SER A 41 11.41 5.01 -10.05
N PRO A 42 11.70 5.27 -11.34
CA PRO A 42 13.06 5.16 -11.90
C PRO A 42 14.11 6.03 -11.20
N ALA A 43 13.70 7.08 -10.48
CA ALA A 43 14.58 7.91 -9.66
C ALA A 43 14.79 7.36 -8.24
N ALA A 44 14.03 6.33 -7.85
CA ALA A 44 14.10 5.61 -6.58
C ALA A 44 13.96 6.51 -5.33
N GLU A 45 13.11 7.55 -5.37
CA GLU A 45 13.10 8.56 -4.30
C GLU A 45 12.67 8.00 -2.94
N ASP A 46 11.76 7.01 -2.91
CA ASP A 46 11.36 6.34 -1.68
C ASP A 46 12.55 5.61 -1.04
N ILE A 47 13.30 4.84 -1.85
CA ILE A 47 14.47 4.07 -1.41
C ILE A 47 15.57 5.01 -0.91
N LEU A 48 15.85 6.10 -1.65
CA LEU A 48 16.85 7.08 -1.25
C LEU A 48 16.51 7.76 0.08
N GLU A 49 15.24 8.07 0.32
CA GLU A 49 14.79 8.69 1.56
C GLU A 49 14.93 7.74 2.77
N TRP A 50 14.79 6.44 2.54
CA TRP A 50 14.76 5.41 3.59
C TRP A 50 16.04 4.57 3.67
N ILE A 51 17.07 4.93 2.91
CA ILE A 51 18.26 4.11 2.65
C ILE A 51 19.02 3.67 3.90
N ASP A 52 18.99 4.48 4.96
CA ASP A 52 19.67 4.17 6.23
C ASP A 52 19.06 2.96 6.94
N TYR A 53 17.81 2.60 6.61
CA TYR A 53 17.05 1.54 7.25
C TYR A 53 16.79 0.34 6.34
N ILE A 54 17.18 0.40 5.07
CA ILE A 54 16.94 -0.66 4.08
C ILE A 54 18.24 -1.41 3.81
N ASN A 55 18.16 -2.73 3.73
CA ASN A 55 19.27 -3.59 3.35
C ASN A 55 19.16 -4.10 1.93
N GLU A 56 17.95 -4.51 1.54
CA GLU A 56 17.69 -5.18 0.28
C GLU A 56 16.47 -4.55 -0.37
N VAL A 57 16.52 -4.47 -1.70
CA VAL A 57 15.47 -3.85 -2.52
C VAL A 57 14.96 -4.85 -3.54
N ILE A 58 13.67 -5.18 -3.46
CA ILE A 58 12.92 -5.88 -4.49
C ILE A 58 11.97 -4.85 -5.14
N ALA A 59 12.10 -4.63 -6.43
CA ALA A 59 11.33 -3.62 -7.14
C ALA A 59 10.63 -4.20 -8.36
N PHE A 60 9.46 -3.65 -8.69
CA PHE A 60 8.78 -3.89 -9.96
C PHE A 60 8.74 -2.58 -10.73
N GLN A 61 9.15 -2.61 -11.99
CA GLN A 61 9.14 -1.45 -12.86
C GLN A 61 8.59 -1.85 -14.23
N CYS A 62 7.49 -1.22 -14.62
CA CYS A 62 6.96 -1.34 -15.97
C CYS A 62 7.76 -0.48 -16.95
N ARG A 63 7.82 -0.90 -18.22
CA ARG A 63 8.50 -0.21 -19.31
C ARG A 63 7.82 1.10 -19.69
N GLU A 64 6.57 1.01 -20.16
CA GLU A 64 5.79 2.17 -20.59
C GLU A 64 4.46 2.27 -19.84
N TYR A 65 4.37 3.17 -18.87
CA TYR A 65 3.11 3.46 -18.20
C TYR A 65 2.26 4.49 -18.98
N PRO A 66 0.93 4.30 -19.14
CA PRO A 66 0.08 3.25 -18.58
C PRO A 66 -0.19 2.08 -19.56
N LYS A 67 0.61 1.91 -20.62
CA LYS A 67 0.37 0.91 -21.67
C LYS A 67 0.45 -0.51 -21.11
N PRO A 68 -0.22 -1.50 -21.74
CA PRO A 68 -0.01 -2.92 -21.42
C PRO A 68 1.47 -3.29 -21.52
N SER A 69 1.90 -4.27 -20.73
CA SER A 69 3.26 -4.77 -20.78
C SER A 69 3.54 -5.44 -22.12
N ASP A 70 4.67 -5.12 -22.76
CA ASP A 70 5.09 -5.76 -24.00
C ASP A 70 6.64 -5.84 -24.05
N PRO A 71 7.22 -7.03 -24.28
CA PRO A 71 8.68 -7.23 -24.38
C PRO A 71 9.36 -6.43 -25.49
N SER A 72 8.62 -5.86 -26.44
CA SER A 72 9.14 -4.98 -27.49
C SER A 72 9.26 -3.51 -27.07
N GLN A 73 8.66 -3.11 -25.93
CA GLN A 73 8.78 -1.75 -25.38
C GLN A 73 10.20 -1.47 -24.89
N ASP A 74 10.56 -0.18 -24.85
CA ASP A 74 11.87 0.26 -24.37
C ASP A 74 12.05 -0.03 -22.86
N ARG A 75 13.25 -0.47 -22.47
CA ARG A 75 13.63 -0.74 -21.07
C ARG A 75 14.29 0.46 -20.39
N GLU A 76 14.29 1.65 -20.99
CA GLU A 76 14.96 2.85 -20.48
C GLU A 76 14.70 3.11 -18.98
N GLU A 77 13.44 3.09 -18.55
CA GLU A 77 13.07 3.37 -17.14
C GLU A 77 13.53 2.26 -16.18
N ILE A 78 13.56 1.01 -16.64
CA ILE A 78 14.07 -0.14 -15.87
C ILE A 78 15.58 -0.03 -15.71
N ILE A 79 16.29 0.22 -16.81
CA ILE A 79 17.75 0.40 -16.82
C ILE A 79 18.15 1.55 -15.92
N ARG A 80 17.38 2.64 -15.92
CA ARG A 80 17.63 3.80 -15.05
C ARG A 80 17.48 3.43 -13.57
N LEU A 81 16.47 2.65 -13.20
CA LEU A 81 16.31 2.14 -11.84
C LEU A 81 17.45 1.18 -11.46
N GLU A 82 17.77 0.21 -12.32
CA GLU A 82 18.86 -0.75 -12.12
C GLU A 82 20.20 -0.03 -11.87
N GLN A 83 20.57 0.93 -12.72
CA GLN A 83 21.80 1.73 -12.56
C GLN A 83 21.82 2.51 -11.24
N LYS A 84 20.64 3.00 -10.81
CA LYS A 84 20.52 3.73 -9.56
C LYS A 84 20.78 2.82 -8.36
N LEU A 85 20.18 1.63 -8.35
CA LEU A 85 20.31 0.65 -7.27
C LEU A 85 21.71 0.02 -7.26
N GLU A 86 22.28 -0.29 -8.42
CA GLU A 86 23.65 -0.75 -8.57
C GLU A 86 24.65 0.28 -8.00
N GLY A 87 24.38 1.58 -8.23
CA GLY A 87 25.16 2.64 -7.61
C GLY A 87 25.10 2.66 -6.08
N LEU A 88 23.97 2.28 -5.47
CA LEU A 88 23.80 2.19 -4.02
C LEU A 88 24.50 0.94 -3.47
N GLU A 89 24.40 -0.19 -4.15
CA GLU A 89 25.07 -1.45 -3.80
C GLU A 89 26.60 -1.29 -3.85
N ARG A 90 27.14 -0.71 -4.93
CA ARG A 90 28.59 -0.41 -5.03
C ARG A 90 29.09 0.53 -3.92
N GLN A 91 28.21 1.39 -3.40
CA GLN A 91 28.49 2.27 -2.25
C GLN A 91 28.27 1.59 -0.90
N GLN A 92 27.92 0.30 -0.88
CA GLN A 92 27.59 -0.49 0.32
C GLN A 92 26.46 0.13 1.14
N LYS A 93 25.51 0.81 0.49
CA LYS A 93 24.32 1.37 1.15
C LYS A 93 23.20 0.34 1.30
N ILE A 94 23.12 -0.57 0.34
CA ILE A 94 22.31 -1.79 0.32
C ILE A 94 23.24 -2.96 0.01
N ASP A 95 22.85 -4.15 0.44
CA ASP A 95 23.61 -5.39 0.22
C ASP A 95 23.31 -6.02 -1.14
N ASN A 96 22.06 -5.93 -1.61
CA ASN A 96 21.62 -6.48 -2.89
C ASN A 96 20.32 -5.79 -3.38
N PHE A 97 19.99 -5.98 -4.66
CA PHE A 97 18.69 -5.62 -5.21
C PHE A 97 18.24 -6.55 -6.34
N GLN A 98 16.94 -6.61 -6.58
CA GLN A 98 16.32 -7.24 -7.74
C GLN A 98 15.26 -6.31 -8.34
N VAL A 99 15.30 -6.11 -9.66
CA VAL A 99 14.25 -5.40 -10.40
C VAL A 99 13.56 -6.40 -11.31
N TYR A 100 12.23 -6.50 -11.19
CA TYR A 100 11.39 -7.29 -12.08
C TYR A 100 10.79 -6.39 -13.17
N ASP A 101 10.96 -6.81 -14.42
CA ASP A 101 10.49 -6.11 -15.61
C ASP A 101 9.01 -6.41 -15.87
N GLY A 102 8.13 -5.48 -15.50
CA GLY A 102 6.70 -5.62 -15.71
C GLY A 102 5.85 -4.98 -14.63
N TYR A 103 4.53 -5.05 -14.81
CA TYR A 103 3.58 -4.69 -13.76
C TYR A 103 3.62 -5.76 -12.66
N MET A 104 3.63 -5.34 -11.39
CA MET A 104 3.64 -6.28 -10.26
C MET A 104 2.47 -7.27 -10.31
N GLU A 105 1.27 -6.82 -10.69
CA GLU A 105 0.11 -7.71 -10.83
C GLU A 105 0.35 -8.85 -11.84
N GLU A 106 1.04 -8.55 -12.93
CA GLU A 106 1.38 -9.52 -13.97
C GLU A 106 2.50 -10.45 -13.50
N VAL A 107 3.59 -9.91 -12.96
CA VAL A 107 4.73 -10.70 -12.49
C VAL A 107 4.32 -11.67 -11.38
N LEU A 108 3.47 -11.24 -10.45
CA LEU A 108 2.98 -12.10 -9.37
C LEU A 108 2.02 -13.18 -9.88
N THR A 109 1.17 -12.85 -10.85
CA THR A 109 0.21 -13.82 -11.43
C THR A 109 0.94 -14.89 -12.24
N ASN A 110 1.89 -14.47 -13.07
CA ASN A 110 2.64 -15.36 -13.96
C ASN A 110 3.86 -15.99 -13.28
N ARG A 111 4.19 -15.56 -12.05
CA ARG A 111 5.43 -15.92 -11.32
C ARG A 111 6.72 -15.62 -12.10
N LYS A 112 6.66 -14.84 -13.18
CA LYS A 112 7.77 -14.47 -14.04
C LYS A 112 7.58 -13.06 -14.58
N ASP A 113 8.70 -12.38 -14.83
CA ASP A 113 8.71 -11.08 -15.47
C ASP A 113 8.83 -11.16 -17.01
N ASN A 114 8.82 -10.01 -17.69
CA ASN A 114 8.94 -9.91 -19.14
C ASN A 114 10.25 -10.48 -19.71
N MET A 115 11.25 -10.69 -18.85
CA MET A 115 12.55 -11.27 -19.18
C MET A 115 12.61 -12.77 -18.83
N ASN A 116 11.48 -13.37 -18.43
CA ASN A 116 11.35 -14.74 -17.91
C ASN A 116 12.13 -14.99 -16.62
N ILE A 117 12.45 -13.94 -15.84
CA ILE A 117 13.03 -14.09 -14.51
C ILE A 117 11.90 -14.49 -13.56
N GLU A 118 12.08 -15.62 -12.88
CA GLU A 118 11.11 -16.12 -11.91
C GLU A 118 11.04 -15.22 -10.68
N PHE A 119 9.83 -14.84 -10.28
CA PHE A 119 9.58 -14.14 -9.03
C PHE A 119 9.56 -15.13 -7.87
N ILE A 120 10.52 -14.96 -6.95
CA ILE A 120 10.62 -15.77 -5.75
C ILE A 120 10.72 -14.86 -4.54
N GLN A 121 9.92 -15.14 -3.52
CA GLN A 121 9.94 -14.46 -2.24
C GLN A 121 10.42 -15.43 -1.14
N ASN A 122 11.74 -15.48 -0.95
CA ASN A 122 12.36 -16.41 0.00
C ASN A 122 12.60 -15.81 1.39
N ASP A 123 12.57 -14.48 1.50
CA ASP A 123 12.87 -13.76 2.73
C ASP A 123 11.68 -12.93 3.20
N VAL A 124 11.62 -12.73 4.52
CA VAL A 124 10.59 -11.91 5.18
C VAL A 124 10.72 -10.49 4.65
N ILE A 125 9.72 -10.06 3.88
CA ILE A 125 9.61 -8.67 3.47
C ILE A 125 9.14 -7.87 4.68
N HIS A 126 9.81 -6.74 4.93
CA HIS A 126 9.54 -5.88 6.07
C HIS A 126 8.78 -4.62 5.66
N ILE A 127 9.00 -4.14 4.43
CA ILE A 127 8.35 -2.95 3.89
C ILE A 127 7.75 -3.29 2.53
N TYR A 128 6.43 -3.30 2.45
CA TYR A 128 5.68 -3.27 1.20
C TYR A 128 5.34 -1.82 0.88
N ASN A 129 5.78 -1.29 -0.27
CA ASN A 129 5.42 0.06 -0.73
C ASN A 129 4.69 -0.01 -2.07
N LEU A 130 3.37 -0.07 -1.99
CA LEU A 130 2.45 -0.32 -3.11
C LEU A 130 1.80 1.00 -3.54
N ASP A 131 2.46 1.70 -4.45
CA ASP A 131 1.98 2.98 -4.97
C ASP A 131 1.10 2.80 -6.22
N PHE A 132 -0.15 2.42 -6.01
CA PHE A 132 -1.15 2.27 -7.06
C PHE A 132 -1.68 3.63 -7.53
N CYS A 133 -0.87 4.33 -8.32
CA CYS A 133 -1.17 5.66 -8.85
C CYS A 133 -2.38 5.74 -9.82
N ASN A 134 -2.89 4.61 -10.34
CA ASN A 134 -4.14 4.49 -11.12
C ASN A 134 -5.34 4.01 -10.30
N GLU A 135 -6.53 4.07 -10.89
CA GLU A 135 -7.79 3.58 -10.31
C GLU A 135 -7.71 2.10 -9.90
N ILE A 136 -8.19 1.76 -8.70
CA ILE A 136 -8.19 0.38 -8.17
C ILE A 136 -8.93 -0.61 -9.07
N LYS A 137 -10.00 -0.17 -9.73
CA LYS A 137 -10.98 -1.07 -10.38
C LYS A 137 -10.77 -1.26 -11.88
N TYR A 138 -9.64 -0.88 -12.45
CA TYR A 138 -9.33 -1.26 -13.83
C TYR A 138 -8.49 -2.54 -13.79
N PRO A 139 -9.10 -3.75 -13.91
CA PRO A 139 -8.31 -4.94 -14.13
C PRO A 139 -7.39 -4.72 -15.32
N ARG A 140 -6.20 -5.30 -15.25
CA ARG A 140 -5.33 -5.38 -16.41
C ARG A 140 -5.58 -6.71 -17.09
N GLU A 141 -5.72 -6.68 -18.40
CA GLU A 141 -5.66 -7.90 -19.21
C GLU A 141 -4.19 -8.31 -19.32
N VAL A 142 -3.91 -9.54 -18.90
CA VAL A 142 -2.57 -10.15 -18.90
C VAL A 142 -2.66 -11.48 -19.62
N LEU A 143 -1.64 -11.80 -20.42
CA LEU A 143 -1.50 -13.12 -21.02
C LEU A 143 -0.90 -14.06 -19.97
N ASN A 144 -1.61 -15.12 -19.59
CA ASN A 144 -1.11 -16.12 -18.65
C ASN A 144 -0.13 -17.10 -19.33
N GLU A 145 0.48 -17.99 -18.55
CA GLU A 145 1.42 -19.01 -19.07
C GLU A 145 0.78 -19.96 -20.11
N ASN A 146 -0.54 -20.11 -20.12
CA ASN A 146 -1.28 -20.93 -21.08
C ASN A 146 -1.61 -20.19 -22.39
N GLY A 147 -1.31 -18.89 -22.48
CA GLY A 147 -1.67 -18.04 -23.61
C GLY A 147 -3.11 -17.52 -23.58
N ASP A 148 -3.80 -17.63 -22.43
CA ASP A 148 -5.14 -17.04 -22.25
C ASP A 148 -5.02 -15.62 -21.69
N ILE A 149 -5.94 -14.74 -22.11
CA ILE A 149 -6.08 -13.42 -21.52
C ILE A 149 -6.88 -13.54 -20.22
N VAL A 150 -6.25 -13.17 -19.10
CA VAL A 150 -6.88 -13.12 -17.78
C VAL A 150 -6.93 -11.68 -17.27
N GLU A 151 -7.99 -11.34 -16.55
CA GLU A 151 -8.08 -10.07 -15.84
C GLU A 151 -7.40 -10.20 -14.47
N VAL A 152 -6.41 -9.35 -14.21
CA VAL A 152 -5.74 -9.27 -12.90
C VAL A 152 -6.07 -7.97 -12.19
N HIS A 153 -6.45 -8.06 -10.91
CA HIS A 153 -6.74 -6.90 -10.09
C HIS A 153 -5.59 -6.59 -9.12
N LYS A 154 -5.48 -5.32 -8.74
CA LYS A 154 -4.44 -4.85 -7.81
C LYS A 154 -4.49 -5.51 -6.44
N PHE A 155 -5.70 -5.81 -5.95
CA PHE A 155 -5.87 -6.48 -4.67
C PHE A 155 -5.51 -7.97 -4.73
N ASP A 156 -5.55 -8.60 -5.93
CA ASP A 156 -5.01 -9.94 -6.12
C ASP A 156 -3.49 -9.94 -5.94
N ALA A 157 -2.80 -8.89 -6.38
CA ALA A 157 -1.38 -8.73 -6.09
C ALA A 157 -1.10 -8.60 -4.59
N VAL A 158 -1.89 -7.81 -3.85
CA VAL A 158 -1.76 -7.73 -2.38
C VAL A 158 -1.97 -9.10 -1.75
N LYS A 159 -3.00 -9.84 -2.17
CA LYS A 159 -3.28 -11.20 -1.72
C LYS A 159 -2.09 -12.13 -1.99
N ASN A 160 -1.57 -12.17 -3.23
CA ASN A 160 -0.45 -13.03 -3.61
C ASN A 160 0.82 -12.73 -2.81
N LEU A 161 1.10 -11.45 -2.51
CA LEU A 161 2.23 -11.06 -1.66
C LEU A 161 2.07 -11.55 -0.21
N LEU A 162 0.86 -11.45 0.35
CA LEU A 162 0.57 -11.94 1.69
C LEU A 162 0.66 -13.47 1.77
N GLU A 163 0.15 -14.18 0.76
CA GLU A 163 0.28 -15.64 0.66
C GLU A 163 1.76 -16.04 0.60
N GLY A 164 2.55 -15.40 -0.27
CA GLY A 164 4.00 -15.64 -0.35
C GLY A 164 4.72 -15.33 0.97
N GLN A 165 4.35 -14.25 1.65
CA GLN A 165 4.89 -13.91 2.98
C GLN A 165 4.57 -15.01 4.01
N ALA A 166 3.32 -15.50 4.01
CA ALA A 166 2.85 -16.50 4.98
C ALA A 166 3.59 -17.85 4.85
N GLU A 167 3.97 -18.21 3.61
CA GLU A 167 4.71 -19.44 3.28
C GLU A 167 6.15 -19.45 3.79
N ILE A 168 6.74 -18.28 4.07
CA ILE A 168 8.11 -18.20 4.61
C ILE A 168 8.15 -18.81 6.01
N ASP A 169 9.05 -19.78 6.20
CA ASP A 169 9.29 -20.43 7.49
C ASP A 169 10.04 -19.48 8.44
N SER A 170 9.30 -18.57 9.05
CA SER A 170 9.77 -17.68 10.10
C SER A 170 8.73 -17.63 11.20
N SER A 171 9.18 -17.83 12.44
CA SER A 171 8.37 -17.75 13.65
C SER A 171 7.92 -16.33 13.98
N VAL A 172 8.62 -15.32 13.46
CA VAL A 172 8.30 -13.90 13.65
C VAL A 172 8.29 -13.21 12.31
N GLN A 173 7.09 -12.85 11.85
CA GLN A 173 6.92 -12.01 10.67
C GLN A 173 6.15 -10.76 11.06
N ARG A 174 6.81 -9.62 10.86
CA ARG A 174 6.32 -8.29 11.21
C ARG A 174 6.71 -7.36 10.09
N PHE A 175 5.72 -6.74 9.47
CA PHE A 175 5.96 -5.87 8.32
C PHE A 175 4.98 -4.72 8.30
N ILE A 176 5.31 -3.73 7.47
CA ILE A 176 4.41 -2.65 7.11
C ILE A 176 4.10 -2.69 5.64
N LEU A 177 2.88 -2.30 5.32
CA LEU A 177 2.40 -2.07 3.97
C LEU A 177 1.90 -0.63 3.87
N PHE A 178 2.60 0.13 3.04
CA PHE A 178 2.16 1.43 2.55
C PHE A 178 1.40 1.20 1.24
N LEU A 179 0.16 1.69 1.19
CA LEU A 179 -0.68 1.59 0.01
C LEU A 179 -1.18 2.97 -0.37
N THR A 180 -0.80 3.43 -1.55
CA THR A 180 -1.27 4.72 -2.09
C THR A 180 -2.20 4.46 -3.26
N ILE A 181 -3.34 5.13 -3.26
CA ILE A 181 -4.43 4.91 -4.21
C ILE A 181 -4.94 6.25 -4.72
N ASN A 182 -5.18 6.34 -6.03
CA ASN A 182 -5.96 7.43 -6.61
C ASN A 182 -7.45 7.28 -6.26
N ALA A 183 -8.05 8.30 -5.66
CA ALA A 183 -9.43 8.26 -5.18
C ALA A 183 -10.49 8.42 -6.28
N LYS A 184 -10.14 8.11 -7.52
CA LYS A 184 -11.08 7.95 -8.62
C LYS A 184 -11.77 6.59 -8.51
N PHE A 185 -13.09 6.64 -8.42
CA PHE A 185 -13.93 5.45 -8.32
C PHE A 185 -15.21 5.67 -9.14
N LYS A 186 -15.47 4.79 -10.12
CA LYS A 186 -16.67 4.88 -10.96
C LYS A 186 -17.94 4.66 -10.13
N SER A 187 -18.98 5.45 -10.40
CA SER A 187 -20.24 5.47 -9.64
C SER A 187 -20.99 4.13 -9.62
N ASP A 188 -20.95 3.40 -10.73
CA ASP A 188 -21.76 2.19 -10.89
C ASP A 188 -21.20 1.05 -10.02
N ASN A 189 -19.87 0.94 -10.01
CA ASN A 189 -19.07 0.03 -9.21
C ASN A 189 -19.22 0.25 -7.69
N LEU A 190 -19.62 1.45 -7.29
CA LEU A 190 -19.90 1.80 -5.91
C LEU A 190 -21.29 1.37 -5.49
N SER A 191 -22.27 1.64 -6.34
CA SER A 191 -23.65 1.27 -6.07
C SER A 191 -23.80 -0.25 -5.94
N GLU A 192 -23.04 -1.01 -6.73
CA GLU A 192 -22.98 -2.47 -6.65
C GLU A 192 -22.26 -2.95 -5.39
N TYR A 193 -21.11 -2.35 -5.05
CA TYR A 193 -20.41 -2.63 -3.80
C TYR A 193 -21.32 -2.42 -2.58
N ILE A 194 -22.03 -1.30 -2.50
CA ILE A 194 -22.95 -1.02 -1.38
C ILE A 194 -24.12 -2.02 -1.34
N LYS A 195 -24.67 -2.40 -2.51
CA LYS A 195 -25.84 -3.30 -2.60
C LYS A 195 -25.53 -4.75 -2.23
N ASN A 196 -24.34 -5.24 -2.57
CA ASN A 196 -24.00 -6.65 -2.49
C ASN A 196 -23.36 -7.06 -1.14
N ARG A 197 -23.21 -6.12 -0.19
CA ARG A 197 -22.59 -6.42 1.11
C ARG A 197 -23.56 -7.08 2.07
N SER A 198 -23.12 -8.14 2.75
CA SER A 198 -23.91 -8.86 3.76
C SER A 198 -23.75 -8.29 5.18
N ASP A 199 -22.62 -7.65 5.47
CA ASP A 199 -22.35 -7.09 6.80
C ASP A 199 -23.25 -5.87 7.11
N GLN A 200 -24.10 -6.01 8.12
CA GLN A 200 -25.09 -5.01 8.49
C GLN A 200 -24.47 -3.72 9.03
N ASP A 201 -23.31 -3.79 9.69
CA ASP A 201 -22.71 -2.61 10.31
C ASP A 201 -21.91 -1.79 9.31
N ILE A 202 -21.23 -2.45 8.36
CA ILE A 202 -20.67 -1.79 7.18
C ILE A 202 -21.81 -1.11 6.38
N GLN A 203 -22.93 -1.81 6.15
CA GLN A 203 -24.09 -1.19 5.49
C GLN A 203 -24.63 0.04 6.24
N LYS A 204 -24.71 -0.01 7.58
CA LYS A 204 -25.13 1.15 8.39
C LYS A 204 -24.16 2.32 8.24
N TYR A 205 -22.85 2.06 8.28
CA TYR A 205 -21.81 3.07 8.04
C TYR A 205 -21.91 3.69 6.65
N LEU A 206 -22.07 2.88 5.60
CA LEU A 206 -22.23 3.37 4.23
C LEU A 206 -23.50 4.23 4.07
N LYS A 207 -24.60 3.83 4.72
CA LYS A 207 -25.85 4.62 4.76
C LYS A 207 -25.67 5.94 5.52
N SER A 208 -24.93 5.95 6.63
CA SER A 208 -24.69 7.19 7.39
C SER A 208 -23.89 8.21 6.56
N ILE A 209 -22.86 7.79 5.82
CA ILE A 209 -22.11 8.65 4.89
C ILE A 209 -23.04 9.33 3.88
N ASN A 210 -23.96 8.58 3.28
CA ASN A 210 -24.90 9.13 2.30
C ASN A 210 -25.80 10.22 2.88
N ASN A 211 -26.13 10.13 4.17
CA ASN A 211 -27.02 11.05 4.87
C ASN A 211 -26.33 12.35 5.34
N ILE A 212 -24.99 12.42 5.30
CA ILE A 212 -24.25 13.65 5.64
C ILE A 212 -24.44 14.67 4.52
N ARG A 213 -25.06 15.81 4.83
CA ARG A 213 -25.40 16.86 3.85
C ARG A 213 -24.21 17.71 3.44
N GLN A 214 -23.22 17.85 4.33
CA GLN A 214 -22.03 18.67 4.12
C GLN A 214 -21.04 18.03 3.15
N LEU A 215 -21.13 16.72 2.91
CA LEU A 215 -20.26 16.01 1.99
C LEU A 215 -20.86 16.05 0.58
N ASP A 216 -20.06 16.50 -0.38
CA ASP A 216 -20.39 16.37 -1.79
C ASP A 216 -20.23 14.91 -2.26
N THR A 217 -20.62 14.63 -3.50
CA THR A 217 -20.53 13.29 -4.09
C THR A 217 -19.09 12.76 -4.14
N LYS A 218 -18.10 13.63 -4.37
CA LYS A 218 -16.69 13.22 -4.45
C LYS A 218 -16.20 12.78 -3.08
N GLU A 219 -16.51 13.53 -2.03
CA GLU A 219 -16.14 13.22 -0.65
C GLU A 219 -16.82 11.96 -0.11
N LYS A 220 -18.06 11.69 -0.54
CA LYS A 220 -18.74 10.42 -0.26
C LYS A 220 -18.04 9.26 -0.94
N ASN A 221 -17.69 9.39 -2.22
CA ASN A 221 -16.98 8.36 -2.97
C ASN A 221 -15.61 8.02 -2.36
N ILE A 222 -14.87 9.02 -1.86
CA ILE A 222 -13.59 8.82 -1.16
C ILE A 222 -13.79 7.96 0.09
N ARG A 223 -14.81 8.24 0.90
CA ARG A 223 -15.14 7.45 2.10
C ARG A 223 -15.53 6.02 1.76
N PHE A 224 -16.30 5.83 0.71
CA PHE A 224 -16.65 4.50 0.26
C PHE A 224 -15.46 3.71 -0.29
N LEU A 225 -14.57 4.38 -1.02
CA LEU A 225 -13.33 3.77 -1.46
C LEU A 225 -12.47 3.34 -0.28
N ARG A 226 -12.36 4.18 0.76
CA ARG A 226 -11.70 3.81 2.01
C ARG A 226 -12.35 2.56 2.62
N THR A 227 -13.68 2.49 2.71
CA THR A 227 -14.37 1.29 3.22
C THR A 227 -14.03 0.04 2.42
N TYR A 228 -14.09 0.12 1.08
CA TYR A 228 -13.72 -0.98 0.19
C TYR A 228 -12.29 -1.45 0.44
N VAL A 229 -11.33 -0.53 0.49
CA VAL A 229 -9.90 -0.85 0.69
C VAL A 229 -9.67 -1.50 2.05
N LEU A 230 -10.23 -0.94 3.13
CA LEU A 230 -10.04 -1.48 4.49
C LEU A 230 -10.62 -2.89 4.62
N GLU A 231 -11.76 -3.14 3.99
CA GLU A 231 -12.41 -4.46 3.97
C GLU A 231 -11.56 -5.47 3.21
N SER A 232 -11.15 -5.15 1.98
CA SER A 232 -10.29 -6.02 1.18
C SER A 232 -8.97 -6.35 1.87
N LEU A 233 -8.33 -5.35 2.50
CA LEU A 233 -7.12 -5.58 3.27
C LEU A 233 -7.37 -6.49 4.48
N SER A 234 -8.44 -6.24 5.23
CA SER A 234 -8.77 -7.05 6.41
C SER A 234 -9.04 -8.51 6.04
N GLU A 235 -9.74 -8.74 4.93
CA GLU A 235 -10.00 -10.08 4.39
C GLU A 235 -8.70 -10.78 3.95
N HIS A 236 -7.85 -10.11 3.15
CA HIS A 236 -6.62 -10.72 2.64
C HIS A 236 -5.60 -11.02 3.75
N PHE A 237 -5.47 -10.14 4.74
CA PHE A 237 -4.58 -10.36 5.89
C PHE A 237 -5.09 -11.53 6.75
N ALA A 238 -6.38 -11.58 7.05
CA ALA A 238 -6.97 -12.67 7.83
C ALA A 238 -6.83 -14.02 7.11
N ASN A 239 -7.13 -14.07 5.81
CA ASN A 239 -6.97 -15.30 5.01
C ASN A 239 -5.51 -15.79 4.93
N SER A 240 -4.55 -14.89 5.15
CA SER A 240 -3.11 -15.19 5.17
C SER A 240 -2.55 -15.32 6.59
N ASN A 241 -3.40 -15.43 7.61
CA ASN A 241 -3.02 -15.56 9.03
C ASN A 241 -2.16 -14.40 9.59
N PHE A 242 -2.39 -13.19 9.10
CA PHE A 242 -1.80 -11.97 9.65
C PHE A 242 -2.80 -11.16 10.45
N GLU A 243 -2.48 -10.89 11.71
CA GLU A 243 -3.15 -9.85 12.47
C GLU A 243 -2.85 -8.49 11.84
N ILE A 244 -3.91 -7.72 11.60
CA ILE A 244 -3.84 -6.43 10.93
C ILE A 244 -4.07 -5.28 11.91
N ASP A 245 -3.34 -4.19 11.70
CA ASP A 245 -3.59 -2.89 12.32
C ASP A 245 -3.43 -1.78 11.29
N ILE A 246 -4.37 -0.83 11.24
CA ILE A 246 -4.38 0.20 10.21
C ILE A 246 -4.45 1.57 10.86
N LEU A 247 -3.43 2.40 10.58
CA LEU A 247 -3.41 3.78 11.05
C LEU A 247 -4.46 4.64 10.33
N PRO A 248 -4.82 5.81 10.88
CA PRO A 248 -5.68 6.77 10.19
C PRO A 248 -5.24 7.03 8.75
N THR A 249 -6.18 6.94 7.80
CA THR A 249 -5.90 7.11 6.37
C THR A 249 -5.56 8.57 6.08
N ILE A 250 -4.44 8.80 5.39
CA ILE A 250 -4.06 10.14 4.94
C ILE A 250 -4.74 10.42 3.59
N ARG A 251 -5.51 11.49 3.51
CA ARG A 251 -6.08 12.04 2.29
C ARG A 251 -5.31 13.29 1.89
N TYR A 252 -4.87 13.35 0.63
CA TYR A 252 -4.10 14.50 0.14
C TYR A 252 -4.35 14.78 -1.34
N GLU A 253 -3.84 15.91 -1.84
CA GLU A 253 -3.80 16.23 -3.27
C GLU A 253 -2.46 15.80 -3.89
N GLY A 254 -2.54 14.88 -4.84
CA GLY A 254 -1.45 14.53 -5.72
C GLY A 254 -1.26 15.55 -6.84
N ILE A 255 -0.45 15.18 -7.83
CA ILE A 255 -0.20 16.02 -9.01
C ILE A 255 -1.51 16.24 -9.76
N SER A 256 -1.63 17.43 -10.37
CA SER A 256 -2.82 17.83 -11.14
C SER A 256 -4.13 17.82 -10.33
N GLY A 257 -4.04 17.94 -9.00
CA GLY A 257 -5.19 18.02 -8.10
C GLY A 257 -5.94 16.69 -7.92
N HIS A 258 -5.32 15.56 -8.26
CA HIS A 258 -5.92 14.25 -8.01
C HIS A 258 -6.00 13.98 -6.51
N LYS A 259 -7.17 13.57 -6.02
CA LYS A 259 -7.33 13.16 -4.63
C LYS A 259 -6.71 11.78 -4.44
N MET A 260 -5.84 11.66 -3.45
CA MET A 260 -5.11 10.44 -3.15
C MET A 260 -5.44 9.98 -1.73
N LEU A 261 -5.41 8.67 -1.52
CA LEU A 261 -5.50 8.03 -0.21
C LEU A 261 -4.21 7.25 0.04
N HIS A 262 -3.60 7.45 1.21
CA HIS A 262 -2.45 6.70 1.67
C HIS A 262 -2.83 5.94 2.94
N PHE A 263 -2.69 4.63 2.88
CA PHE A 263 -2.93 3.70 3.97
C PHE A 263 -1.60 3.23 4.53
N THR A 264 -1.54 3.11 5.85
CA THR A 264 -0.42 2.48 6.56
C THR A 264 -0.96 1.30 7.34
N VAL A 265 -0.48 0.11 7.01
CA VAL A 265 -0.99 -1.16 7.52
C VAL A 265 0.16 -1.92 8.15
N PHE A 266 -0.01 -2.38 9.38
CA PHE A 266 0.91 -3.29 10.04
C PHE A 266 0.38 -4.71 9.94
N GLY A 267 1.23 -5.63 9.49
CA GLY A 267 0.96 -7.06 9.46
C GLY A 267 1.83 -7.80 10.47
N THR A 268 1.21 -8.66 11.28
CA THR A 268 1.93 -9.51 12.23
C THR A 268 1.41 -10.93 12.16
N LYS A 269 2.29 -11.90 11.89
CA LYS A 269 1.88 -13.31 11.82
C LYS A 269 1.40 -13.76 13.19
N ASN A 270 0.18 -14.30 13.26
CA ASN A 270 -0.41 -14.81 14.49
C ASN A 270 -0.48 -16.34 14.40
N ASN A 271 0.40 -17.02 15.13
CA ASN A 271 0.48 -18.49 15.10
C ASN A 271 -0.49 -19.16 16.09
N ASP A 272 -1.09 -18.40 17.01
CA ASP A 272 -1.74 -18.96 18.20
C ASP A 272 -3.26 -18.74 18.26
N SER A 273 -3.87 -18.07 17.28
CA SER A 273 -5.33 -17.80 17.30
C SER A 273 -5.91 -17.49 15.91
N GLU A 274 -7.23 -17.71 15.75
CA GLU A 274 -7.98 -17.20 14.59
C GLU A 274 -7.83 -15.67 14.52
N VAL A 275 -7.34 -15.16 13.39
CA VAL A 275 -7.25 -13.73 13.13
C VAL A 275 -8.66 -13.13 13.09
N SER A 276 -8.91 -12.11 13.91
CA SER A 276 -10.22 -11.49 13.99
C SER A 276 -10.48 -10.57 12.79
N ILE A 277 -11.45 -10.94 11.96
CA ILE A 277 -11.94 -10.11 10.83
C ILE A 277 -12.69 -8.85 11.33
N ASN A 278 -13.08 -8.79 12.61
CA ASN A 278 -14.01 -7.80 13.14
C ASN A 278 -13.41 -6.43 13.53
N LYS A 279 -12.16 -6.15 13.18
CA LYS A 279 -11.50 -4.85 13.45
C LYS A 279 -11.91 -3.72 12.51
N ILE A 280 -12.62 -4.02 11.40
CA ILE A 280 -12.93 -3.00 10.39
C ILE A 280 -13.70 -1.79 10.95
N LYS A 281 -14.56 -1.98 11.95
CA LYS A 281 -15.32 -0.90 12.60
C LYS A 281 -14.39 0.10 13.29
N GLU A 282 -13.36 -0.40 13.97
CA GLU A 282 -12.33 0.41 14.62
C GLU A 282 -11.62 1.27 13.56
N PHE A 283 -11.17 0.64 12.47
CA PHE A 283 -10.50 1.35 11.38
C PHE A 283 -11.38 2.39 10.69
N LEU A 284 -12.68 2.12 10.54
CA LEU A 284 -13.65 3.05 9.93
C LEU A 284 -14.00 4.24 10.83
N SER A 285 -13.84 4.10 12.15
CA SER A 285 -14.06 5.16 13.14
C SER A 285 -12.89 6.15 13.25
N ASN A 286 -11.74 5.83 12.67
CA ASN A 286 -10.61 6.76 12.61
C ASN A 286 -10.94 7.94 11.66
N LYS A 287 -10.58 9.15 12.06
CA LYS A 287 -10.66 10.32 11.18
C LYS A 287 -9.68 10.21 10.02
N PHE A 288 -9.97 10.88 8.90
CA PHE A 288 -8.93 11.13 7.91
C PHE A 288 -7.88 12.07 8.49
N ILE A 289 -6.63 11.84 8.13
CA ILE A 289 -5.56 12.83 8.25
C ILE A 289 -5.46 13.57 6.91
N THR A 290 -5.21 14.88 6.96
CA THR A 290 -4.86 15.71 5.79
C THR A 290 -3.59 16.48 6.08
N ILE A 291 -3.03 17.11 5.06
CA ILE A 291 -1.83 17.95 5.18
C ILE A 291 -2.24 19.40 4.99
N GLU A 292 -1.95 20.22 5.99
CA GLU A 292 -2.14 21.68 5.95
C GLU A 292 -0.88 22.35 6.51
N ASN A 293 -0.36 23.38 5.84
CA ASN A 293 0.84 24.11 6.25
C ASN A 293 2.06 23.22 6.59
N ASN A 294 2.26 22.14 5.83
CA ASN A 294 3.31 21.12 6.04
C ASN A 294 3.18 20.29 7.33
N ASP A 295 2.02 20.28 7.96
CA ASP A 295 1.72 19.47 9.14
C ASP A 295 0.57 18.49 8.86
N PHE A 296 0.63 17.33 9.53
CA PHE A 296 -0.46 16.36 9.54
C PHE A 296 -1.53 16.79 10.55
N ILE A 297 -2.76 16.99 10.07
CA ILE A 297 -3.90 17.37 10.90
C ILE A 297 -5.08 16.44 10.66
N ASN A 298 -5.96 16.30 11.65
CA ASN A 298 -7.21 15.56 11.46
C ASN A 298 -8.20 16.39 10.64
N LEU A 299 -8.84 15.75 9.67
CA LEU A 299 -9.84 16.39 8.83
C LEU A 299 -11.09 16.71 9.65
N SER A 300 -11.44 18.01 9.73
CA SER A 300 -12.53 18.52 10.55
C SER A 300 -13.94 18.13 10.08
N LEU A 301 -14.08 17.65 8.84
CA LEU A 301 -15.34 17.32 8.17
C LEU A 301 -15.86 15.89 8.45
N ASP A 302 -15.18 15.12 9.30
CA ASP A 302 -15.67 13.82 9.73
C ASP A 302 -16.72 13.98 10.84
N THR A 303 -17.99 13.89 10.44
CA THR A 303 -19.19 14.08 11.27
C THR A 303 -19.79 12.77 11.77
N LEU A 304 -19.14 11.64 11.49
CA LEU A 304 -19.45 10.37 12.12
C LEU A 304 -18.85 10.40 13.53
N ASN A 305 -19.46 9.68 14.48
CA ASN A 305 -19.03 9.63 15.88
C ASN A 305 -17.64 8.97 15.98
N ASP A 306 -16.61 9.71 15.59
CA ASP A 306 -15.23 9.27 15.56
C ASP A 306 -14.63 9.58 16.93
N GLU A 307 -14.47 8.55 17.74
CA GLU A 307 -13.87 8.67 19.05
C GLU A 307 -12.36 9.00 18.93
N ASN A 308 -12.03 10.23 19.34
CA ASN A 308 -10.86 10.60 20.17
C ASN A 308 -9.41 10.27 19.77
N ASN A 309 -9.07 9.74 18.60
CA ASN A 309 -7.65 9.70 18.23
C ASN A 309 -7.23 10.95 17.44
N ASN A 310 -6.88 12.01 18.17
CA ASN A 310 -6.32 13.25 17.61
C ASN A 310 -4.82 13.13 17.26
N LEU A 311 -4.24 11.93 17.37
CA LEU A 311 -2.84 11.70 17.07
C LEU A 311 -2.59 11.80 15.56
N THR A 312 -1.57 12.58 15.22
CA THR A 312 -1.09 12.73 13.83
C THR A 312 0.42 12.42 13.73
N CYS A 313 1.02 11.94 14.82
CA CYS A 313 2.35 11.34 14.81
C CYS A 313 2.20 9.84 14.52
N PRO A 314 2.79 9.31 13.43
CA PRO A 314 2.55 7.94 12.99
C PRO A 314 2.96 6.89 14.02
N VAL A 315 4.10 7.09 14.70
CA VAL A 315 4.63 6.14 15.70
C VAL A 315 3.75 6.17 16.95
N ASP A 316 3.29 7.34 17.37
CA ASP A 316 2.39 7.44 18.53
C ASP A 316 1.04 6.80 18.22
N CYS A 317 0.49 7.02 17.01
CA CYS A 317 -0.69 6.32 16.55
C CYS A 317 -0.52 4.80 16.71
N PHE A 318 0.58 4.24 16.18
CA PHE A 318 0.82 2.80 16.26
C PHE A 318 0.97 2.31 17.70
N LYS A 319 1.70 3.04 18.55
CA LYS A 319 1.92 2.66 19.96
C LYS A 319 0.65 2.59 20.81
N THR A 320 -0.43 3.24 20.38
CA THR A 320 -1.73 3.15 21.08
C THR A 320 -2.51 1.88 20.76
N THR A 321 -2.10 1.11 19.76
CA THR A 321 -2.88 -0.01 19.24
C THR A 321 -2.71 -1.27 20.09
N ASN A 322 -3.72 -2.15 20.07
CA ASN A 322 -3.63 -3.45 20.73
C ASN A 322 -2.54 -4.32 20.09
N THR A 323 -2.38 -4.22 18.78
CA THR A 323 -1.33 -4.92 18.03
C THR A 323 0.05 -4.53 18.56
N TYR A 324 0.33 -3.25 18.78
CA TYR A 324 1.59 -2.85 19.37
C TYR A 324 1.79 -3.44 20.77
N ASN A 325 0.80 -3.25 21.65
CA ASN A 325 0.90 -3.65 23.05
C ASN A 325 1.07 -5.16 23.26
N ASN A 326 0.47 -5.97 22.38
CA ASN A 326 0.48 -7.42 22.50
C ASN A 326 1.57 -8.09 21.67
N LEU A 327 1.93 -7.50 20.52
CA LEU A 327 2.75 -8.18 19.51
C LEU A 327 4.04 -7.45 19.12
N TRP A 328 4.26 -6.19 19.55
CA TRP A 328 5.45 -5.41 19.15
C TRP A 328 6.26 -4.81 20.29
N LYS A 329 5.70 -4.78 21.50
CA LYS A 329 6.40 -4.43 22.75
C LYS A 329 7.40 -5.54 23.12
#